data_AF-A0A7X9DDU0-F1
#
_entry.id   AF-A0A7X9DDU0-F1
#
_cell.length_a   1.000
_cell.length_b   1.000
_cell.length_c   1.000
_cell.angle_alpha   90.00
_cell.angle_beta   90.00
_cell.angle_gamma   90.00
#
_symmetry.space_group_name_H-M   'P 1'
#
loop_
_entity.id
_entity.type
_entity.pdbx_description
1 polymer ?
#
loop_
_entity_poly.entity_id
_entity_poly.type
_entity_poly.pdbx_seq_one_letter_code
_entity_poly.pdbx_strand_id
1 'polypeptide(L)'
;MKIIITGPKGVGKSTIGKRIAEILHIPFFETDEMIESLFEEKHGNKKSCRQIATDHGESFFRKLEKEAIKKAALYDWCIIATGGGAMIFPENRIQLRKESVMILLKATVDFLWQRMQVTGIPPFLQGDNAFDKYSQRVQKIYEATEHICDIIYTVTKENEDTAHEDLLQQIYFVLSQCMHGPNTFGQVLKVTTFGESHGKALGAVVDGLKPGIPLSVEDIQKQLDRRKPGQSSVSTQRKEADSVEIVSGLFEGKTTGTPLCMIVYNKDQDSRAYESIKDIFRPGHADFTFWQKYGIRDYRGGGRSSGRETVGRVAAGAIALKMLKEKGVRIVAYAEEIAGIKGEKVDIDFIEKNPVRSADPDKAHEMERAIKRAQAEHDSVGGIVACVVKGLPAGLGDPVFCKLDARLAMAVMSIGAVKGVEFGSGFAAAHMRGSENNDQMSDGKFLTNNAGGILGGISTGQDVVMRIAVKPTPSIAKLQKTMNIYGNTVDVSIKGRHDPCIVPRIIPVVEAMVALVVYDAWLLQERIGRYDGTV
;
A
#
# COMPACT_ATOMS: atom_id res chain seq x y z
N MET A 1 4.07 3.00 11.43
CA MET A 1 3.05 3.08 12.49
C MET A 1 3.77 3.26 13.82
N LYS A 2 3.31 4.14 14.70
CA LYS A 2 3.91 4.37 16.04
C LYS A 2 3.31 3.42 17.09
N ILE A 3 4.11 3.07 18.11
CA ILE A 3 3.67 2.30 19.26
C ILE A 3 3.54 3.25 20.46
N ILE A 4 2.38 3.31 21.09
CA ILE A 4 2.15 4.11 22.29
C ILE A 4 2.15 3.19 23.50
N ILE A 5 3.04 3.44 24.47
CA ILE A 5 3.06 2.73 25.74
C ILE A 5 2.51 3.65 26.82
N THR A 6 1.39 3.26 27.41
CA THR A 6 0.70 3.98 28.49
C THR A 6 0.52 3.12 29.73
N GLY A 7 0.22 3.76 30.85
CA GLY A 7 0.01 3.13 32.14
C GLY A 7 0.45 4.01 33.31
N PRO A 8 0.11 3.63 34.55
CA PRO A 8 0.43 4.40 35.74
C PRO A 8 1.93 4.69 35.93
N LYS A 9 2.24 5.71 36.72
CA LYS A 9 3.62 5.96 37.14
C LYS A 9 4.15 4.77 37.94
N GLY A 10 5.35 4.29 37.62
CA GLY A 10 5.99 3.15 38.31
C GLY A 10 5.82 1.78 37.62
N VAL A 11 4.96 1.68 36.59
CA VAL A 11 4.68 0.41 35.91
C VAL A 11 5.79 -0.09 34.97
N GLY A 12 6.81 0.73 34.68
CA GLY A 12 7.97 0.33 33.86
C GLY A 12 7.92 0.74 32.38
N LYS A 13 7.05 1.68 31.98
CA LYS A 13 6.90 2.14 30.57
C LYS A 13 8.22 2.46 29.88
N SER A 14 9.07 3.28 30.51
CA SER A 14 10.33 3.74 29.91
C SER A 14 11.32 2.59 29.77
N THR A 15 11.43 1.72 30.78
CA THR A 15 12.32 0.56 30.77
C THR A 15 11.93 -0.44 29.69
N ILE A 16 10.66 -0.85 29.67
CA ILE A 16 10.13 -1.81 28.70
C ILE A 16 10.18 -1.21 27.28
N GLY A 17 9.75 0.04 27.12
CA GLY A 17 9.75 0.73 25.83
C GLY A 17 11.13 0.89 25.21
N LYS A 18 12.15 1.23 26.01
CA LYS A 18 13.55 1.32 25.54
C LYS A 18 14.07 -0.03 25.03
N ARG A 19 13.85 -1.11 25.77
CA ARG A 19 14.25 -2.47 25.34
C ARG A 19 13.57 -2.88 24.03
N ILE A 20 12.25 -2.66 23.91
CA ILE A 20 11.52 -2.97 22.67
C ILE A 20 12.07 -2.13 21.51
N ALA A 21 12.33 -0.84 21.72
CA ALA A 21 12.87 0.06 20.70
C ALA A 21 14.27 -0.37 20.21
N GLU A 22 15.14 -0.80 21.13
CA GLU A 22 16.46 -1.35 20.82
C GLU A 22 16.38 -2.60 19.94
N ILE A 23 15.50 -3.54 20.30
CA ILE A 23 15.28 -4.80 19.55
C ILE A 23 14.70 -4.51 18.15
N LEU A 24 13.76 -3.57 18.05
CA LEU A 24 13.14 -3.20 16.78
C LEU A 24 13.97 -2.22 15.94
N HIS A 25 15.08 -1.69 16.48
CA HIS A 25 15.91 -0.66 15.87
C HIS A 25 15.11 0.59 15.44
N ILE A 26 14.20 1.06 16.29
CA ILE A 26 13.40 2.26 16.06
C ILE A 26 13.59 3.30 17.18
N PRO A 27 13.37 4.61 16.92
CA PRO A 27 13.48 5.63 17.95
C PRO A 27 12.50 5.43 19.11
N PHE A 28 12.93 5.83 20.32
CA PHE A 28 12.13 5.87 21.54
C PHE A 28 12.00 7.31 22.04
N PHE A 29 10.79 7.72 22.42
CA PHE A 29 10.49 9.05 22.93
C PHE A 29 9.67 8.99 24.22
N GLU A 30 9.92 9.91 25.15
CA GLU A 30 9.10 10.09 26.36
C GLU A 30 8.39 11.44 26.31
N THR A 31 7.07 11.47 26.52
CA THR A 31 6.35 12.75 26.50
C THR A 31 6.80 13.69 27.62
N ASP A 32 7.28 13.14 28.74
CA ASP A 32 7.81 13.94 29.86
C ASP A 32 9.10 14.67 29.44
N GLU A 33 10.01 14.02 28.72
CA GLU A 33 11.21 14.68 28.15
C GLU A 33 10.85 15.73 27.10
N MET A 34 9.79 15.51 26.32
CA MET A 34 9.28 16.47 25.36
C MET A 34 8.70 17.72 26.04
N ILE A 35 8.05 17.58 27.21
CA ILE A 35 7.57 18.71 28.02
C ILE A 35 8.74 19.56 28.51
N GLU A 36 9.77 18.91 29.05
CA GLU A 36 10.98 19.58 29.55
C GLU A 36 11.71 20.32 28.42
N SER A 37 11.83 19.71 27.25
CA SER A 37 12.43 20.32 26.06
C SER A 37 11.62 21.52 25.57
N LEU A 38 10.29 21.40 25.50
CA LEU A 38 9.42 22.52 25.11
C LEU A 38 9.47 23.69 26.12
N PHE A 39 9.64 23.38 27.41
CA PHE A 39 9.84 24.42 28.42
C PHE A 39 11.16 25.15 28.21
N GLU A 40 12.26 24.40 28.03
CA GLU A 40 13.59 24.97 27.78
C GLU A 40 13.62 25.81 26.50
N GLU A 41 13.01 25.34 25.40
CA GLU A 41 12.87 26.09 24.14
C GLU A 41 12.14 27.42 24.33
N LYS A 42 11.13 27.49 25.21
CA LYS A 42 10.31 28.69 25.44
C LYS A 42 10.86 29.65 26.48
N HIS A 43 11.59 29.15 27.47
CA HIS A 43 11.99 29.92 28.66
C HIS A 43 13.51 30.05 28.84
N GLY A 44 14.30 29.37 28.02
CA GLY A 44 15.77 29.48 28.00
C GLY A 44 16.47 28.80 29.18
N ASN A 45 15.74 28.04 30.00
CA ASN A 45 16.31 27.27 31.12
C ASN A 45 15.65 25.91 31.27
N LYS A 46 16.46 24.90 31.59
CA LYS A 46 15.99 23.52 31.79
C LYS A 46 15.33 23.36 33.16
N LYS A 47 14.11 22.83 33.18
CA LYS A 47 13.38 22.41 34.39
C LYS A 47 12.77 21.03 34.17
N SER A 48 12.82 20.19 35.18
CA SER A 48 12.13 18.90 35.17
C SER A 48 10.61 19.06 35.19
N CYS A 49 9.86 18.06 34.73
CA CYS A 49 8.39 18.04 34.84
C CYS A 49 7.90 18.34 36.27
N ARG A 50 8.63 17.86 37.30
CA ARG A 50 8.32 18.13 38.71
C ARG A 50 8.48 19.60 39.06
N GLN A 51 9.59 20.22 38.66
CA GLN A 51 9.85 21.65 38.89
C GLN A 51 8.86 22.52 38.13
N ILE A 52 8.54 22.18 36.88
CA ILE A 52 7.55 22.91 36.08
C ILE A 52 6.19 22.91 36.79
N ALA A 53 5.73 21.75 37.27
CA ALA A 53 4.46 21.63 37.97
C ALA A 53 4.45 22.39 39.32
N THR A 54 5.56 22.37 40.06
CA THR A 54 5.68 23.08 41.35
C THR A 54 5.77 24.60 41.17
N ASP A 55 6.57 25.08 40.23
CA ASP A 55 6.87 26.52 40.10
C ASP A 55 5.81 27.28 39.31
N HIS A 56 5.17 26.63 38.32
CA HIS A 56 4.23 27.27 37.39
C HIS A 56 2.78 26.76 37.52
N GLY A 57 2.56 25.76 38.38
CA GLY A 57 1.25 25.18 38.65
C GLY A 57 0.75 24.17 37.60
N GLU A 58 -0.29 23.41 37.97
CA GLU A 58 -0.79 22.30 37.15
C GLU A 58 -1.40 22.76 35.82
N SER A 59 -2.15 23.87 35.79
CA SER A 59 -2.76 24.39 34.56
C SER A 59 -1.72 24.70 33.47
N PHE A 60 -0.58 25.27 33.86
CA PHE A 60 0.53 25.54 32.96
C PHE A 60 1.18 24.26 32.46
N PHE A 61 1.48 23.31 33.36
CA PHE A 61 2.00 22.00 33.01
C PHE A 61 1.10 21.27 31.99
N ARG A 62 -0.23 21.29 32.20
CA ARG A 62 -1.19 20.63 31.29
C ARG A 62 -1.21 21.26 29.89
N LYS A 63 -0.97 22.57 29.77
CA LYS A 63 -0.83 23.22 28.45
C LYS A 63 0.41 22.71 27.72
N LEU A 64 1.55 22.59 28.41
CA LEU A 64 2.76 22.03 27.83
C LEU A 64 2.62 20.54 27.51
N GLU A 65 1.97 19.75 28.37
CA GLU A 65 1.68 18.32 28.12
C GLU A 65 0.83 18.14 26.85
N LYS A 66 -0.17 19.00 26.65
CA LYS A 66 -1.01 18.99 25.44
C LYS A 66 -0.19 19.31 24.18
N GLU A 67 0.73 20.28 24.24
CA GLU A 67 1.60 20.61 23.12
C GLU A 67 2.62 19.49 22.81
N ALA A 68 3.23 18.91 23.86
CA ALA A 68 4.13 17.77 23.74
C ALA A 68 3.43 16.60 23.06
N ILE A 69 2.20 16.28 23.46
CA ILE A 69 1.40 15.23 22.84
C ILE A 69 1.04 15.54 21.40
N LYS A 70 0.71 16.79 21.08
CA LYS A 70 0.44 17.19 19.69
C LYS A 70 1.68 17.01 18.81
N LYS A 71 2.87 17.31 19.32
CA LYS A 71 4.16 17.06 18.63
C LYS A 71 4.42 15.55 18.50
N ALA A 72 4.23 14.79 19.57
CA ALA A 72 4.42 13.34 19.61
C ALA A 72 3.49 12.59 18.64
N ALA A 73 2.25 13.06 18.51
CA ALA A 73 1.26 12.47 17.60
C ALA A 73 1.68 12.54 16.12
N LEU A 74 2.56 13.47 15.75
CA LEU A 74 3.09 13.60 14.38
C LEU A 74 4.22 12.62 14.05
N TYR A 75 4.81 11.96 15.06
CA TYR A 75 5.86 10.99 14.82
C TYR A 75 5.31 9.68 14.26
N ASP A 76 6.17 8.97 13.53
CA ASP A 76 5.90 7.65 12.98
C ASP A 76 7.16 6.77 13.12
N TRP A 77 7.00 5.45 13.02
CA TRP A 77 8.08 4.46 13.15
C TRP A 77 8.90 4.62 14.43
N CYS A 78 8.23 4.81 15.56
CA CYS A 78 8.84 5.01 16.86
C CYS A 78 7.98 4.42 17.99
N ILE A 79 8.57 4.34 19.18
CA ILE A 79 7.88 4.04 20.42
C ILE A 79 7.76 5.33 21.24
N ILE A 80 6.57 5.60 21.77
CA ILE A 80 6.28 6.77 22.59
C ILE A 80 5.73 6.31 23.93
N ALA A 81 6.47 6.58 25.01
CA ALA A 81 5.99 6.39 26.37
C ALA A 81 5.28 7.66 26.87
N THR A 82 4.05 7.52 27.35
CA THR A 82 3.26 8.66 27.84
C THR A 82 3.52 8.94 29.32
N GLY A 83 3.33 10.19 29.72
CA GLY A 83 3.33 10.61 31.13
C GLY A 83 2.21 9.90 31.89
N GLY A 84 2.45 9.58 33.17
CA GLY A 84 1.59 8.69 33.95
C GLY A 84 0.15 9.18 34.18
N GLY A 85 -0.20 10.43 33.85
CA GLY A 85 -1.58 10.93 33.87
C GLY A 85 -2.08 11.46 32.54
N ALA A 86 -1.25 11.40 31.49
CA ALA A 86 -1.52 12.11 30.25
C ALA A 86 -2.77 11.58 29.53
N MET A 87 -3.03 10.27 29.66
CA MET A 87 -4.15 9.60 29.01
C MET A 87 -5.50 9.74 29.75
N ILE A 88 -5.53 10.40 30.91
CA ILE A 88 -6.80 10.73 31.60
C ILE A 88 -7.62 11.72 30.77
N PHE A 89 -6.95 12.58 29.98
CA PHE A 89 -7.58 13.63 29.19
C PHE A 89 -8.03 13.11 27.81
N PRO A 90 -9.31 13.27 27.43
CA PRO A 90 -9.83 12.78 26.13
C PRO A 90 -9.08 13.31 24.91
N GLU A 91 -8.66 14.57 24.93
CA GLU A 91 -7.98 15.22 23.79
C GLU A 91 -6.65 14.53 23.49
N ASN A 92 -5.91 14.17 24.54
CA ASN A 92 -4.64 13.47 24.43
C ASN A 92 -4.83 12.08 23.81
N ARG A 93 -5.88 11.36 24.23
CA ARG A 93 -6.24 10.05 23.67
C ARG A 93 -6.55 10.14 22.18
N ILE A 94 -7.34 11.13 21.77
CA ILE A 94 -7.70 11.34 20.35
C ILE A 94 -6.46 11.57 19.49
N GLN A 95 -5.52 12.40 19.97
CA GLN A 95 -4.29 12.71 19.22
C GLN A 95 -3.38 11.48 19.08
N LEU A 96 -3.19 10.72 20.16
CA LEU A 96 -2.26 9.59 20.17
C LEU A 96 -2.83 8.33 19.53
N ARG A 97 -4.16 8.12 19.54
CA ARG A 97 -4.78 6.90 19.02
C ARG A 97 -4.62 6.74 17.51
N LYS A 98 -4.63 7.84 16.75
CA LYS A 98 -4.57 7.81 15.30
C LYS A 98 -3.31 7.10 14.79
N GLU A 99 -3.50 6.07 13.97
CA GLU A 99 -2.42 5.30 13.32
C GLU A 99 -1.37 4.82 14.33
N SER A 100 -1.83 4.23 15.43
CA SER A 100 -0.98 3.70 16.48
C SER A 100 -1.41 2.30 16.91
N VAL A 101 -0.43 1.52 17.38
CA VAL A 101 -0.69 0.38 18.27
C VAL A 101 -0.53 0.90 19.70
N MET A 102 -1.58 0.80 20.51
CA MET A 102 -1.59 1.31 21.87
C MET A 102 -1.54 0.17 22.88
N ILE A 103 -0.58 0.27 23.80
CA ILE A 103 -0.26 -0.73 24.82
C ILE A 103 -0.53 -0.12 26.18
N LEU A 104 -1.42 -0.74 26.95
CA LEU A 104 -1.60 -0.44 28.36
C LEU A 104 -0.79 -1.42 29.21
N LEU A 105 0.16 -0.89 29.97
CA LEU A 105 0.81 -1.61 31.07
C LEU A 105 -0.01 -1.44 32.34
N LYS A 106 -0.50 -2.54 32.89
CA LYS A 106 -1.19 -2.63 34.18
C LYS A 106 -0.29 -3.22 35.24
N ALA A 107 -0.53 -2.87 36.49
CA ALA A 107 -0.04 -3.58 37.66
C ALA A 107 -0.98 -3.32 38.85
N THR A 108 -0.85 -4.10 39.93
CA THR A 108 -1.62 -3.87 41.15
C THR A 108 -1.21 -2.55 41.80
N VAL A 109 -2.15 -1.88 42.47
CA VAL A 109 -1.89 -0.59 43.12
C VAL A 109 -0.82 -0.73 44.19
N ASP A 110 -0.83 -1.81 44.97
CA ASP A 110 0.17 -2.09 46.00
C ASP A 110 1.59 -2.21 45.43
N PHE A 111 1.75 -2.96 44.32
CA PHE A 111 3.03 -3.11 43.64
C PHE A 111 3.57 -1.76 43.14
N LEU A 112 2.70 -0.96 42.53
CA LEU A 112 3.06 0.37 42.05
C LEU A 112 3.41 1.31 43.21
N TRP A 113 2.66 1.24 44.32
CA TRP A 113 2.88 2.06 45.51
C TRP A 113 4.23 1.77 46.16
N GLN A 114 4.59 0.49 46.34
CA GLN A 114 5.89 0.07 46.86
C GLN A 114 7.04 0.65 46.01
N ARG A 115 6.93 0.61 44.68
CA ARG A 115 7.93 1.22 43.78
C ARG A 115 8.02 2.73 43.92
N MET A 116 6.89 3.42 44.10
CA MET A 116 6.89 4.85 44.31
C MET A 116 7.50 5.27 45.65
N GLN A 117 7.39 4.44 46.69
CA GLN A 117 8.04 4.72 47.98
C GLN A 117 9.57 4.71 47.83
N VAL A 118 10.11 3.84 46.97
CA VAL A 118 11.56 3.78 46.68
C VAL A 118 12.00 4.92 45.76
N THR A 119 11.22 5.22 44.73
CA THR A 119 11.58 6.22 43.69
C THR A 119 11.19 7.66 44.03
N GLY A 120 10.43 7.85 45.11
CA GLY A 120 9.99 9.16 45.61
C GLY A 120 8.53 9.48 45.28
N ILE A 121 7.76 9.75 46.33
CA ILE A 121 6.34 10.13 46.23
C ILE A 121 6.23 11.57 45.68
N PRO A 122 5.46 11.80 44.60
CA PRO A 122 5.26 13.14 44.05
C PRO A 122 4.65 14.11 45.06
N PRO A 123 5.00 15.41 45.03
CA PRO A 123 4.48 16.42 45.98
C PRO A 123 2.94 16.47 46.06
N PHE A 124 2.26 16.30 44.92
CA PHE A 124 0.79 16.33 44.84
C PHE A 124 0.09 15.08 45.45
N LEU A 125 0.85 14.06 45.84
CA LEU A 125 0.36 12.85 46.50
C LEU A 125 0.77 12.80 47.99
N GLN A 126 1.24 13.90 48.58
CA GLN A 126 1.60 13.95 50.01
C GLN A 126 0.38 14.23 50.92
N GLY A 127 0.53 13.91 52.22
CA GLY A 127 -0.48 14.11 53.26
C GLY A 127 -1.28 12.85 53.61
N ASP A 128 -2.23 12.99 54.53
CA ASP A 128 -3.12 11.90 54.93
C ASP A 128 -3.92 11.39 53.72
N ASN A 129 -4.07 10.07 53.59
CA ASN A 129 -4.72 9.36 52.47
C ASN A 129 -3.98 9.39 51.11
N ALA A 130 -2.65 9.54 51.13
CA ALA A 130 -1.80 9.49 49.92
C ALA A 130 -2.00 8.24 49.05
N PHE A 131 -2.10 7.07 49.70
CA PHE A 131 -2.34 5.79 49.03
C PHE A 131 -3.69 5.78 48.30
N ASP A 132 -4.76 6.22 48.97
CA ASP A 132 -6.11 6.25 48.38
C ASP A 132 -6.19 7.20 47.19
N LYS A 133 -5.57 8.39 47.29
CA LYS A 133 -5.48 9.35 46.17
C LYS A 133 -4.75 8.74 44.98
N TYR A 134 -3.67 7.99 45.24
CA TYR A 134 -2.94 7.30 44.18
C TYR A 134 -3.76 6.17 43.57
N SER A 135 -4.41 5.34 44.40
CA SER A 135 -5.29 4.25 43.99
C SER A 135 -6.40 4.74 43.06
N GLN A 136 -7.10 5.81 43.45
CA GLN A 136 -8.13 6.45 42.63
C GLN A 136 -7.57 6.97 41.30
N ARG A 137 -6.34 7.48 41.28
CA ARG A 137 -5.69 7.94 40.06
C ARG A 137 -5.34 6.79 39.12
N VAL A 138 -4.82 5.68 39.65
CA VAL A 138 -4.54 4.46 38.89
C VAL A 138 -5.83 3.93 38.25
N GLN A 139 -6.90 3.86 39.02
CA GLN A 139 -8.21 3.43 38.55
C GLN A 139 -8.72 4.30 37.39
N LYS A 140 -8.65 5.64 37.53
CA LYS A 140 -9.02 6.57 36.45
C LYS A 140 -8.21 6.38 35.17
N ILE A 141 -6.93 6.02 35.28
CA ILE A 141 -6.09 5.75 34.10
C ILE A 141 -6.58 4.49 33.40
N TYR A 142 -6.83 3.41 34.15
CA TYR A 142 -7.34 2.15 33.60
C TYR A 142 -8.70 2.33 32.93
N GLU A 143 -9.67 2.95 33.61
CA GLU A 143 -10.99 3.26 33.05
C GLU A 143 -10.89 4.08 31.75
N ALA A 144 -9.97 5.05 31.70
CA ALA A 144 -9.76 5.89 30.53
C ALA A 144 -9.05 5.20 29.35
N THR A 145 -8.30 4.10 29.58
CA THR A 145 -7.38 3.54 28.58
C THR A 145 -7.65 2.10 28.18
N GLU A 146 -8.21 1.26 29.04
CA GLU A 146 -8.39 -0.17 28.76
C GLU A 146 -9.18 -0.44 27.47
N HIS A 147 -10.28 0.28 27.28
CA HIS A 147 -11.18 0.09 26.13
C HIS A 147 -10.64 0.64 24.81
N ILE A 148 -9.51 1.36 24.80
CA ILE A 148 -8.91 1.93 23.58
C ILE A 148 -7.56 1.31 23.21
N CYS A 149 -6.97 0.50 24.08
CA CYS A 149 -5.68 -0.12 23.85
C CYS A 149 -5.83 -1.42 23.05
N ASP A 150 -4.91 -1.65 22.12
CA ASP A 150 -4.85 -2.87 21.31
C ASP A 150 -4.22 -4.02 22.10
N ILE A 151 -3.34 -3.70 23.06
CA ILE A 151 -2.68 -4.67 23.95
C ILE A 151 -2.84 -4.19 25.41
N ILE A 152 -3.25 -5.11 26.29
CA ILE A 152 -3.27 -4.88 27.74
C ILE A 152 -2.35 -5.93 28.37
N TYR A 153 -1.28 -5.49 29.03
CA TYR A 153 -0.28 -6.37 29.63
C TYR A 153 -0.12 -6.07 31.12
N THR A 154 -0.20 -7.09 31.96
CA THR A 154 -0.03 -6.96 33.42
C THR A 154 1.42 -7.24 33.81
N VAL A 155 2.08 -6.22 34.32
CA VAL A 155 3.42 -6.27 34.90
C VAL A 155 3.31 -6.65 36.37
N THR A 156 4.06 -7.68 36.76
CA THR A 156 4.24 -8.15 38.14
C THR A 156 5.74 -8.20 38.45
N LYS A 157 6.09 -8.57 39.69
CA LYS A 157 7.49 -8.71 40.08
C LYS A 157 8.18 -9.88 39.38
N GLU A 158 7.42 -10.90 39.03
CA GLU A 158 7.92 -12.15 38.44
C GLU A 158 8.21 -12.01 36.94
N ASN A 159 7.51 -11.11 36.24
CA ASN A 159 7.61 -10.98 34.79
C ASN A 159 8.21 -9.63 34.32
N GLU A 160 8.56 -8.72 35.22
CA GLU A 160 9.01 -7.38 34.82
C GLU A 160 10.26 -7.39 33.93
N ASP A 161 11.15 -8.37 34.14
CA ASP A 161 12.38 -8.51 33.37
C ASP A 161 12.14 -9.10 31.98
N THR A 162 11.11 -9.92 31.80
CA THR A 162 10.76 -10.60 30.53
C THR A 162 9.60 -9.95 29.79
N ALA A 163 8.91 -8.98 30.39
CA ALA A 163 7.70 -8.35 29.84
C ALA A 163 7.88 -7.79 28.42
N HIS A 164 9.09 -7.32 28.09
CA HIS A 164 9.42 -6.81 26.76
C HIS A 164 9.39 -7.91 25.67
N GLU A 165 9.77 -9.14 25.98
CA GLU A 165 9.74 -10.28 25.05
C GLU A 165 8.30 -10.71 24.75
N ASP A 166 7.47 -10.84 25.80
CA ASP A 166 6.04 -11.17 25.66
C ASP A 166 5.30 -10.09 24.85
N LEU A 167 5.58 -8.82 25.16
CA LEU A 167 5.00 -7.70 24.45
C LEU A 167 5.42 -7.66 22.98
N LEU A 168 6.68 -7.99 22.65
CA LEU A 168 7.13 -8.08 21.26
C LEU A 168 6.32 -9.08 20.45
N GLN A 169 6.03 -10.26 21.01
CA GLN A 169 5.20 -11.26 20.32
C GLN A 169 3.79 -10.73 20.04
N GLN A 170 3.17 -10.08 21.03
CA GLN A 170 1.83 -9.49 20.89
C GLN A 170 1.82 -8.30 19.92
N ILE A 171 2.85 -7.46 19.96
CA ILE A 171 3.04 -6.35 19.02
C ILE A 171 3.14 -6.89 17.59
N TYR A 172 3.93 -7.95 17.35
CA TYR A 172 4.01 -8.56 16.01
C TYR A 172 2.66 -9.10 15.55
N PHE A 173 1.91 -9.76 16.44
CA PHE A 173 0.57 -10.23 16.13
C PHE A 173 -0.36 -9.07 15.75
N VAL A 174 -0.47 -8.03 16.58
CA VAL A 174 -1.32 -6.87 16.30
C VAL A 174 -0.88 -6.16 15.02
N LEU A 175 0.41 -5.94 14.82
CA LEU A 175 0.93 -5.33 13.60
C LEU A 175 0.58 -6.18 12.37
N SER A 176 0.63 -7.51 12.44
CA SER A 176 0.22 -8.38 11.32
C SER A 176 -1.24 -8.22 10.91
N GLN A 177 -2.11 -7.85 11.88
CA GLN A 177 -3.55 -7.65 11.66
C GLN A 177 -3.89 -6.21 11.26
N CYS A 178 -3.17 -5.24 11.84
CA CYS A 178 -3.49 -3.82 11.75
C CYS A 178 -2.61 -3.04 10.76
N MET A 179 -1.49 -3.62 10.28
CA MET A 179 -0.69 -2.97 9.25
C MET A 179 -1.42 -2.98 7.91
N HIS A 180 -1.99 -1.83 7.57
CA HIS A 180 -2.37 -1.50 6.20
C HIS A 180 -1.16 -0.87 5.50
N GLY A 181 -0.14 -1.68 5.26
CA GLY A 181 0.98 -1.25 4.44
C GLY A 181 0.51 -0.93 3.02
N PRO A 182 1.17 0.00 2.31
CA PRO A 182 0.87 0.27 0.90
C PRO A 182 1.23 -0.91 -0.04
N ASN A 183 1.53 -2.08 0.50
CA ASN A 183 1.67 -3.36 -0.21
C ASN A 183 0.36 -4.16 -0.25
N THR A 184 -0.71 -3.70 0.41
CA THR A 184 -2.05 -4.31 0.36
C THR A 184 -3.02 -3.44 -0.44
N PHE A 185 -3.77 -4.05 -1.35
CA PHE A 185 -4.77 -3.42 -2.22
C PHE A 185 -6.16 -4.02 -1.99
N GLY A 186 -7.22 -3.21 -2.02
CA GLY A 186 -8.63 -3.64 -1.88
C GLY A 186 -9.20 -3.54 -0.46
N GLN A 187 -10.54 -3.64 -0.34
CA GLN A 187 -11.26 -3.52 0.93
C GLN A 187 -11.85 -4.85 1.42
N VAL A 188 -12.59 -5.55 0.55
CA VAL A 188 -13.13 -6.89 0.82
C VAL A 188 -12.14 -7.94 0.35
N LEU A 189 -11.81 -7.90 -0.94
CA LEU A 189 -10.77 -8.73 -1.52
C LEU A 189 -9.44 -8.01 -1.35
N LYS A 190 -8.69 -8.40 -0.31
CA LYS A 190 -7.41 -7.77 0.02
C LYS A 190 -6.28 -8.56 -0.62
N VAL A 191 -5.48 -7.90 -1.43
CA VAL A 191 -4.33 -8.48 -2.12
C VAL A 191 -3.06 -7.86 -1.56
N THR A 192 -2.24 -8.67 -0.90
CA THR A 192 -0.92 -8.25 -0.41
C THR A 192 0.17 -8.88 -1.25
N THR A 193 0.99 -8.10 -1.95
CA THR A 193 2.12 -8.64 -2.73
C THR A 193 3.40 -8.63 -1.90
N PHE A 194 4.32 -9.57 -2.15
CA PHE A 194 5.64 -9.65 -1.49
C PHE A 194 6.75 -10.07 -2.47
N GLY A 195 7.99 -9.87 -2.06
CA GLY A 195 9.19 -10.25 -2.80
C GLY A 195 9.76 -9.17 -3.72
N GLU A 196 11.03 -9.38 -4.08
CA GLU A 196 11.88 -8.52 -4.91
C GLU A 196 12.28 -9.24 -6.20
N SER A 197 12.64 -8.45 -7.23
CA SER A 197 13.08 -9.02 -8.52
C SER A 197 14.28 -9.98 -8.41
N HIS A 198 15.20 -9.72 -7.48
CA HIS A 198 16.37 -10.57 -7.21
C HIS A 198 16.28 -11.28 -5.84
N GLY A 199 15.08 -11.38 -5.27
CA GLY A 199 14.81 -12.17 -4.07
C GLY A 199 14.55 -13.65 -4.42
N LYS A 200 14.48 -14.55 -3.45
CA LYS A 200 14.24 -15.99 -3.68
C LYS A 200 12.93 -16.26 -4.41
N ALA A 201 11.90 -15.51 -4.05
CA ALA A 201 10.56 -15.65 -4.59
C ALA A 201 9.81 -14.32 -4.48
N LEU A 202 8.67 -14.28 -5.16
CA LEU A 202 7.68 -13.22 -5.08
C LEU A 202 6.30 -13.85 -5.17
N GLY A 203 5.28 -13.10 -4.79
CA GLY A 203 3.95 -13.68 -4.70
C GLY A 203 2.89 -12.72 -4.22
N ALA A 204 1.74 -13.29 -3.92
CA ALA A 204 0.62 -12.58 -3.35
C ALA A 204 -0.13 -13.44 -2.32
N VAL A 205 -0.63 -12.77 -1.29
CA VAL A 205 -1.63 -13.31 -0.38
C VAL A 205 -2.95 -12.63 -0.69
N VAL A 206 -3.97 -13.42 -0.97
CA VAL A 206 -5.33 -12.94 -1.26
C VAL A 206 -6.25 -13.33 -0.11
N ASP A 207 -6.80 -12.33 0.57
CA ASP A 207 -7.74 -12.49 1.68
C ASP A 207 -9.13 -11.98 1.29
N GLY A 208 -10.17 -12.49 1.96
CA GLY A 208 -11.57 -12.15 1.70
C GLY A 208 -12.26 -12.97 0.60
N LEU A 209 -11.64 -14.07 0.16
CA LEU A 209 -12.29 -15.05 -0.72
C LEU A 209 -13.36 -15.83 0.07
N LYS A 210 -14.55 -16.04 -0.52
CA LYS A 210 -15.57 -16.92 0.08
C LYS A 210 -15.09 -18.39 0.01
N PRO A 211 -15.45 -19.25 0.98
CA PRO A 211 -15.21 -20.68 0.86
C PRO A 211 -16.02 -21.31 -0.27
N GLY A 212 -15.50 -22.40 -0.85
CA GLY A 212 -16.19 -23.23 -1.85
C GLY A 212 -16.02 -22.81 -3.31
N ILE A 213 -15.24 -21.77 -3.61
CA ILE A 213 -14.99 -21.33 -4.99
C ILE A 213 -14.05 -22.33 -5.69
N PRO A 214 -14.44 -22.94 -6.81
CA PRO A 214 -13.54 -23.81 -7.58
C PRO A 214 -12.36 -23.01 -8.14
N LEU A 215 -11.13 -23.45 -7.86
CA LEU A 215 -9.91 -22.76 -8.29
C LEU A 215 -8.79 -23.78 -8.54
N SER A 216 -8.10 -23.63 -9.67
CA SER A 216 -6.92 -24.45 -10.00
C SER A 216 -5.70 -23.59 -10.29
N VAL A 217 -4.52 -24.22 -10.32
CA VAL A 217 -3.25 -23.57 -10.67
C VAL A 217 -3.29 -23.04 -12.11
N GLU A 218 -3.94 -23.76 -13.02
CA GLU A 218 -4.06 -23.44 -14.44
C GLU A 218 -4.84 -22.13 -14.67
N ASP A 219 -5.85 -21.86 -13.85
CA ASP A 219 -6.61 -20.59 -13.89
C ASP A 219 -5.67 -19.38 -13.72
N ILE A 220 -4.70 -19.51 -12.82
CA ILE A 220 -3.71 -18.48 -12.49
C ILE A 220 -2.58 -18.47 -13.53
N GLN A 221 -2.04 -19.65 -13.84
CA GLN A 221 -0.88 -19.81 -14.72
C GLN A 221 -1.15 -19.24 -16.11
N LYS A 222 -2.37 -19.37 -16.64
CA LYS A 222 -2.75 -18.77 -17.93
C LYS A 222 -2.51 -17.26 -17.98
N GLN A 223 -2.78 -16.54 -16.89
CA GLN A 223 -2.60 -15.09 -16.84
C GLN A 223 -1.12 -14.72 -16.63
N LEU A 224 -0.40 -15.48 -15.81
CA LEU A 224 1.04 -15.33 -15.64
C LEU A 224 1.79 -15.59 -16.95
N ASP A 225 1.34 -16.59 -17.71
CA ASP A 225 1.86 -16.88 -19.04
C ASP A 225 1.62 -15.75 -20.01
N ARG A 226 0.50 -15.02 -19.95
CA ARG A 226 0.32 -13.82 -20.78
C ARG A 226 1.26 -12.68 -20.37
N ARG A 227 1.65 -12.61 -19.10
CA ARG A 227 2.51 -11.54 -18.56
C ARG A 227 4.01 -11.78 -18.78
N LYS A 228 4.43 -13.05 -18.82
CA LYS A 228 5.85 -13.43 -18.80
C LYS A 228 6.65 -12.80 -19.95
N PRO A 229 7.93 -12.46 -19.73
CA PRO A 229 8.81 -11.96 -20.79
C PRO A 229 9.10 -13.03 -21.86
N GLY A 230 9.68 -12.61 -22.99
CA GLY A 230 10.28 -13.53 -23.96
C GLY A 230 9.30 -14.25 -24.87
N GLN A 231 8.05 -13.78 -24.97
CA GLN A 231 7.05 -14.37 -25.86
C GLN A 231 7.21 -13.94 -27.33
N SER A 232 7.91 -12.83 -27.56
CA SER A 232 8.02 -12.24 -28.90
C SER A 232 9.34 -11.48 -29.10
N SER A 233 9.64 -11.20 -30.36
CA SER A 233 10.81 -10.43 -30.82
C SER A 233 10.87 -9.00 -30.27
N VAL A 234 9.74 -8.46 -29.80
CA VAL A 234 9.62 -7.10 -29.23
C VAL A 234 9.69 -7.07 -27.69
N SER A 235 9.92 -8.21 -27.06
CA SER A 235 10.08 -8.34 -25.61
C SER A 235 11.49 -8.81 -25.25
N THR A 236 11.88 -8.63 -23.99
CA THR A 236 13.16 -9.09 -23.45
C THR A 236 13.30 -10.60 -23.61
N GLN A 237 14.50 -11.08 -23.97
CA GLN A 237 14.74 -12.51 -24.23
C GLN A 237 14.89 -13.36 -22.95
N ARG A 238 14.57 -12.83 -21.77
CA ARG A 238 14.60 -13.61 -20.51
C ARG A 238 13.54 -14.69 -20.55
N LYS A 239 13.89 -15.90 -20.12
CA LYS A 239 12.97 -17.04 -20.02
C LYS A 239 12.68 -17.33 -18.55
N GLU A 240 11.74 -16.59 -17.99
CA GLU A 240 11.21 -16.86 -16.66
C GLU A 240 9.97 -17.75 -16.81
N ALA A 241 9.96 -18.92 -16.15
CA ALA A 241 8.86 -19.86 -16.26
C ALA A 241 7.56 -19.36 -15.58
N ASP A 242 7.69 -18.41 -14.63
CA ASP A 242 6.60 -17.83 -13.83
C ASP A 242 5.62 -18.89 -13.32
N SER A 243 6.16 -20.03 -12.87
CA SER A 243 5.38 -21.14 -12.33
C SER A 243 4.85 -20.78 -10.95
N VAL A 244 3.52 -20.77 -10.82
CA VAL A 244 2.85 -20.46 -9.55
C VAL A 244 2.62 -21.72 -8.72
N GLU A 245 2.87 -21.58 -7.43
CA GLU A 245 2.55 -22.58 -6.40
C GLU A 245 1.52 -21.96 -5.44
N ILE A 246 0.45 -22.70 -5.15
CA ILE A 246 -0.54 -22.32 -4.14
C ILE A 246 -0.17 -23.01 -2.84
N VAL A 247 0.14 -22.23 -1.80
CA VAL A 247 0.71 -22.72 -0.54
C VAL A 247 -0.32 -22.80 0.59
N SER A 248 -1.40 -22.02 0.52
CA SER A 248 -2.47 -22.02 1.51
C SER A 248 -3.80 -21.63 0.87
N GLY A 249 -4.90 -21.79 1.61
CA GLY A 249 -6.22 -21.27 1.23
C GLY A 249 -7.01 -22.13 0.24
N LEU A 250 -6.43 -23.23 -0.26
CA LEU A 250 -7.05 -24.17 -1.19
C LEU A 250 -7.07 -25.59 -0.61
N PHE A 251 -8.22 -26.26 -0.70
CA PHE A 251 -8.39 -27.67 -0.33
C PHE A 251 -9.31 -28.35 -1.35
N GLU A 252 -8.91 -29.51 -1.88
CA GLU A 252 -9.67 -30.26 -2.90
C GLU A 252 -10.15 -29.41 -4.10
N GLY A 253 -9.29 -28.50 -4.57
CA GLY A 253 -9.60 -27.62 -5.71
C GLY A 253 -10.61 -26.51 -5.40
N LYS A 254 -10.88 -26.23 -4.12
CA LYS A 254 -11.80 -25.18 -3.68
C LYS A 254 -11.17 -24.25 -2.66
N THR A 255 -11.53 -22.97 -2.70
CA THR A 255 -11.13 -22.01 -1.68
C THR A 255 -11.70 -22.40 -0.32
N THR A 256 -10.94 -22.17 0.74
CA THR A 256 -11.33 -22.54 2.12
C THR A 256 -11.99 -21.40 2.88
N GLY A 257 -12.01 -20.19 2.32
CA GLY A 257 -12.42 -18.97 3.01
C GLY A 257 -11.30 -18.31 3.83
N THR A 258 -10.14 -18.96 3.92
CA THR A 258 -8.93 -18.43 4.57
C THR A 258 -7.97 -17.82 3.54
N PRO A 259 -6.93 -17.07 3.96
CA PRO A 259 -6.00 -16.45 3.02
C PRO A 259 -5.34 -17.44 2.04
N LEU A 260 -5.46 -17.11 0.75
CA LEU A 260 -4.84 -17.85 -0.35
C LEU A 260 -3.45 -17.28 -0.64
N CYS A 261 -2.39 -18.04 -0.32
CA CYS A 261 -1.01 -17.66 -0.60
C CYS A 261 -0.52 -18.29 -1.91
N MET A 262 0.04 -17.45 -2.79
CA MET A 262 0.62 -17.86 -4.06
C MET A 262 2.08 -17.41 -4.15
N ILE A 263 2.97 -18.33 -4.55
CA ILE A 263 4.42 -18.10 -4.66
C ILE A 263 4.89 -18.39 -6.09
N VAL A 264 5.79 -17.55 -6.59
CA VAL A 264 6.56 -17.77 -7.81
C VAL A 264 8.05 -17.62 -7.48
N TYR A 265 8.82 -18.70 -7.69
CA TYR A 265 10.26 -18.72 -7.43
C TYR A 265 11.04 -18.12 -8.60
N ASN A 266 12.06 -17.33 -8.28
CA ASN A 266 13.00 -16.83 -9.27
C ASN A 266 14.12 -17.86 -9.48
N LYS A 267 14.25 -18.41 -10.70
CA LYS A 267 15.24 -19.46 -11.02
C LYS A 267 16.48 -18.96 -11.79
N ASP A 268 16.43 -17.79 -12.41
CA ASP A 268 17.46 -17.30 -13.34
C ASP A 268 17.88 -15.86 -13.02
N GLN A 269 18.62 -15.69 -11.92
CA GLN A 269 19.11 -14.37 -11.47
C GLN A 269 20.61 -14.22 -11.73
N ASP A 270 20.97 -13.56 -12.83
CA ASP A 270 22.34 -13.06 -13.01
C ASP A 270 22.46 -11.61 -12.52
N SER A 271 22.93 -11.44 -11.28
CA SER A 271 23.11 -10.11 -10.68
C SER A 271 24.34 -9.37 -11.20
N ARG A 272 25.28 -10.07 -11.87
CA ARG A 272 26.58 -9.49 -12.27
C ARG A 272 26.43 -8.32 -13.23
N ALA A 273 25.41 -8.34 -14.08
CA ALA A 273 25.11 -7.26 -15.01
C ALA A 273 24.80 -5.92 -14.31
N TYR A 274 24.39 -5.94 -13.04
CA TYR A 274 24.01 -4.75 -12.28
C TYR A 274 25.14 -4.19 -11.39
N GLU A 275 26.25 -4.90 -11.22
CA GLU A 275 27.36 -4.46 -10.35
C GLU A 275 27.94 -3.12 -10.84
N SER A 276 28.03 -2.95 -12.17
CA SER A 276 28.52 -1.73 -12.82
C SER A 276 27.69 -0.47 -12.53
N ILE A 277 26.45 -0.63 -12.05
CA ILE A 277 25.50 0.48 -11.81
C ILE A 277 25.04 0.55 -10.35
N LYS A 278 25.72 -0.15 -9.43
CA LYS A 278 25.33 -0.22 -8.01
C LYS A 278 25.24 1.14 -7.33
N ASP A 279 26.19 2.02 -7.66
CA ASP A 279 26.33 3.35 -7.07
C ASP A 279 25.63 4.42 -7.91
N ILE A 280 24.93 4.05 -8.99
CA ILE A 280 24.35 4.97 -9.97
C ILE A 280 22.83 5.01 -9.83
N PHE A 281 22.24 6.20 -9.82
CA PHE A 281 20.80 6.38 -9.99
C PHE A 281 20.46 6.33 -11.48
N ARG A 282 19.71 5.34 -11.95
CA ARG A 282 19.36 5.25 -13.37
C ARG A 282 18.27 6.26 -13.70
N PRO A 283 18.42 7.06 -14.77
CA PRO A 283 17.37 7.97 -15.23
C PRO A 283 16.03 7.25 -15.42
N GLY A 284 14.96 7.85 -14.92
CA GLY A 284 13.60 7.34 -15.05
C GLY A 284 13.26 6.10 -14.20
N HIS A 285 14.18 5.57 -13.39
CA HIS A 285 13.93 4.52 -12.40
C HIS A 285 13.65 5.11 -11.00
N ALA A 286 13.21 4.26 -10.07
CA ALA A 286 12.92 4.64 -8.68
C ALA A 286 14.18 4.70 -7.79
N ASP A 287 15.36 4.73 -8.40
CA ASP A 287 16.61 4.51 -7.70
C ASP A 287 16.91 5.59 -6.66
N PHE A 288 16.88 6.85 -7.11
CA PHE A 288 17.08 8.00 -6.24
C PHE A 288 15.98 8.10 -5.18
N THR A 289 14.73 7.87 -5.56
CA THR A 289 13.60 8.02 -4.62
C THR A 289 13.60 6.94 -3.55
N PHE A 290 13.99 5.70 -3.86
CA PHE A 290 14.16 4.65 -2.85
C PHE A 290 15.32 4.96 -1.91
N TRP A 291 16.44 5.45 -2.45
CA TRP A 291 17.57 5.88 -1.64
C TRP A 291 17.20 7.01 -0.67
N GLN A 292 16.55 8.07 -1.15
CA GLN A 292 16.11 9.18 -0.30
C GLN A 292 15.05 8.75 0.72
N LYS A 293 14.15 7.84 0.34
CA LYS A 293 13.05 7.41 1.23
C LYS A 293 13.49 6.44 2.31
N TYR A 294 14.37 5.49 1.97
CA TYR A 294 14.70 4.35 2.83
C TYR A 294 16.16 4.31 3.28
N GLY A 295 17.05 5.15 2.72
CA GLY A 295 18.49 5.08 2.94
C GLY A 295 19.17 3.85 2.31
N ILE A 296 18.38 2.91 1.76
CA ILE A 296 18.83 1.68 1.13
C ILE A 296 18.05 1.45 -0.16
N ARG A 297 18.74 0.90 -1.16
CA ARG A 297 18.16 0.51 -2.45
C ARG A 297 18.76 -0.81 -2.90
N ASP A 298 17.91 -1.75 -3.30
CA ASP A 298 18.38 -2.90 -4.07
C ASP A 298 18.61 -2.49 -5.53
N TYR A 299 19.87 -2.26 -5.89
CA TYR A 299 20.27 -1.89 -7.24
C TYR A 299 20.08 -3.04 -8.25
N ARG A 300 19.94 -4.28 -7.78
CA ARG A 300 19.78 -5.47 -8.64
C ARG A 300 18.36 -5.50 -9.18
N GLY A 301 18.20 -5.19 -10.47
CA GLY A 301 16.90 -5.20 -11.16
C GLY A 301 15.85 -4.24 -10.62
N GLY A 302 16.22 -3.30 -9.72
CA GLY A 302 15.30 -2.38 -9.06
C GLY A 302 14.51 -2.97 -7.90
N GLY A 303 14.90 -4.13 -7.34
CA GLY A 303 14.31 -4.68 -6.12
C GLY A 303 12.78 -4.76 -6.17
N ARG A 304 12.14 -4.07 -5.22
CA ARG A 304 10.68 -3.99 -5.06
C ARG A 304 9.96 -3.10 -6.08
N SER A 305 10.63 -2.09 -6.66
CA SER A 305 10.03 -1.21 -7.67
C SER A 305 10.03 -1.83 -9.08
N SER A 306 10.59 -3.03 -9.22
CA SER A 306 10.69 -3.73 -10.49
C SER A 306 9.32 -4.17 -11.00
N GLY A 307 9.15 -4.19 -12.33
CA GLY A 307 7.96 -4.78 -12.96
C GLY A 307 7.75 -6.27 -12.62
N ARG A 308 8.74 -6.96 -12.04
CA ARG A 308 8.57 -8.32 -11.50
C ARG A 308 7.47 -8.40 -10.44
N GLU A 309 7.29 -7.35 -9.63
CA GLU A 309 6.24 -7.29 -8.59
C GLU A 309 4.84 -7.54 -9.14
N THR A 310 4.59 -7.15 -10.40
CA THR A 310 3.29 -7.34 -11.07
C THR A 310 2.86 -8.80 -11.23
N VAL A 311 3.75 -9.78 -11.05
CA VAL A 311 3.38 -11.20 -10.98
C VAL A 311 2.37 -11.43 -9.86
N GLY A 312 2.58 -10.85 -8.67
CA GLY A 312 1.64 -10.97 -7.56
C GLY A 312 0.27 -10.37 -7.90
N ARG A 313 0.27 -9.22 -8.60
CA ARG A 313 -0.96 -8.56 -9.07
C ARG A 313 -1.71 -9.40 -10.08
N VAL A 314 -1.01 -9.96 -11.07
CA VAL A 314 -1.61 -10.82 -12.11
C VAL A 314 -2.12 -12.13 -11.52
N ALA A 315 -1.38 -12.73 -10.58
CA ALA A 315 -1.82 -13.94 -9.90
C ALA A 315 -3.12 -13.71 -9.14
N ALA A 316 -3.21 -12.63 -8.35
CA ALA A 316 -4.44 -12.29 -7.64
C ALA A 316 -5.59 -11.88 -8.59
N GLY A 317 -5.28 -11.08 -9.61
CA GLY A 317 -6.26 -10.62 -10.59
C GLY A 317 -6.83 -11.76 -11.45
N ALA A 318 -6.10 -12.85 -11.65
CA ALA A 318 -6.62 -14.04 -12.34
C ALA A 318 -7.86 -14.62 -11.63
N ILE A 319 -7.87 -14.60 -10.29
CA ILE A 319 -9.02 -15.02 -9.48
C ILE A 319 -10.19 -14.07 -9.75
N ALA A 320 -9.97 -12.76 -9.65
CA ALA A 320 -11.02 -11.77 -9.91
C ALA A 320 -11.57 -11.84 -11.35
N LEU A 321 -10.71 -12.03 -12.36
CA LEU A 321 -11.11 -12.23 -13.76
C LEU A 321 -12.02 -13.46 -13.92
N LYS A 322 -11.69 -14.57 -13.25
CA LYS A 322 -12.52 -15.78 -13.24
C LYS A 322 -13.89 -15.50 -12.63
N MET A 323 -13.92 -14.90 -11.45
CA MET A 323 -15.18 -14.60 -10.74
C MET A 323 -16.07 -13.61 -11.50
N LEU A 324 -15.47 -12.61 -12.15
CA LEU A 324 -16.20 -11.64 -12.96
C LEU A 324 -16.75 -12.28 -14.26
N LYS A 325 -16.00 -13.19 -14.87
CA LYS A 325 -16.48 -13.93 -16.05
C LYS A 325 -17.75 -14.72 -15.75
N GLU A 326 -17.82 -15.38 -14.59
CA GLU A 326 -19.03 -16.10 -14.13
C GLU A 326 -20.22 -15.16 -13.91
N LYS A 327 -19.95 -13.88 -13.62
CA LYS A 327 -20.95 -12.81 -13.49
C LYS A 327 -21.29 -12.11 -14.82
N GLY A 328 -20.79 -12.60 -15.95
CA GLY A 328 -21.03 -12.03 -17.27
C GLY A 328 -20.18 -10.79 -17.60
N VAL A 329 -19.20 -10.46 -16.76
CA VAL A 329 -18.30 -9.31 -16.98
C VAL A 329 -17.06 -9.76 -17.73
N ARG A 330 -16.71 -9.04 -18.81
CA ARG A 330 -15.49 -9.28 -19.60
C ARG A 330 -14.62 -8.03 -19.59
N ILE A 331 -13.35 -8.20 -19.23
CA ILE A 331 -12.33 -7.14 -19.27
C ILE A 331 -11.37 -7.44 -20.41
N VAL A 332 -11.13 -6.46 -21.28
CA VAL A 332 -10.26 -6.60 -22.45
C VAL A 332 -9.34 -5.38 -22.52
N ALA A 333 -8.03 -5.59 -22.55
CA ALA A 333 -7.07 -4.54 -22.82
C ALA A 333 -6.20 -4.84 -24.06
N TYR A 334 -5.76 -3.79 -24.74
CA TYR A 334 -4.92 -3.89 -25.93
C TYR A 334 -4.08 -2.62 -26.14
N ALA A 335 -3.03 -2.73 -26.95
CA ALA A 335 -2.26 -1.58 -27.39
C ALA A 335 -3.07 -0.76 -28.40
N GLU A 336 -3.56 0.41 -27.99
CA GLU A 336 -4.25 1.35 -28.88
C GLU A 336 -3.25 2.18 -29.66
N GLU A 337 -2.10 2.51 -29.05
CA GLU A 337 -1.05 3.29 -29.69
C GLU A 337 0.32 2.83 -29.22
N ILE A 338 1.29 2.72 -30.13
CA ILE A 338 2.71 2.54 -29.79
C ILE A 338 3.54 3.48 -30.66
N ALA A 339 4.47 4.20 -30.04
CA ALA A 339 5.38 5.12 -30.73
C ALA A 339 4.65 6.17 -31.62
N GLY A 340 3.46 6.64 -31.20
CA GLY A 340 2.65 7.58 -31.97
C GLY A 340 1.79 6.94 -33.07
N ILE A 341 1.92 5.63 -33.32
CA ILE A 341 1.14 4.91 -34.32
C ILE A 341 -0.14 4.43 -33.65
N LYS A 342 -1.26 5.08 -33.96
CA LYS A 342 -2.58 4.80 -33.38
C LYS A 342 -3.36 3.79 -34.22
N GLY A 343 -4.01 2.85 -33.55
CA GLY A 343 -4.99 1.93 -34.13
C GLY A 343 -6.26 2.66 -34.58
N GLU A 344 -6.84 2.20 -35.67
CA GLU A 344 -8.08 2.73 -36.26
C GLU A 344 -9.24 1.72 -36.16
N LYS A 345 -8.92 0.43 -35.98
CA LYS A 345 -9.88 -0.67 -35.88
C LYS A 345 -9.69 -1.45 -34.58
N VAL A 346 -10.74 -2.15 -34.15
CA VAL A 346 -10.71 -3.01 -32.95
C VAL A 346 -11.23 -4.39 -33.29
N ASP A 347 -10.32 -5.34 -33.48
CA ASP A 347 -10.56 -6.79 -33.52
C ASP A 347 -10.02 -7.44 -32.25
N ILE A 348 -10.92 -7.80 -31.35
CA ILE A 348 -10.58 -8.40 -30.04
C ILE A 348 -9.91 -9.77 -30.21
N ASP A 349 -10.28 -10.53 -31.24
CA ASP A 349 -9.75 -11.88 -31.45
C ASP A 349 -8.36 -11.86 -32.08
N PHE A 350 -7.88 -10.68 -32.49
CA PHE A 350 -6.53 -10.46 -33.02
C PHE A 350 -5.50 -10.09 -31.94
N ILE A 351 -5.93 -9.63 -30.76
CA ILE A 351 -5.04 -9.09 -29.71
C ILE A 351 -3.92 -10.07 -29.34
N GLU A 352 -4.24 -11.34 -29.08
CA GLU A 352 -3.22 -12.33 -28.68
C GLU A 352 -2.50 -12.99 -29.87
N LYS A 353 -2.83 -12.63 -31.11
CA LYS A 353 -2.24 -13.20 -32.33
C LYS A 353 -1.02 -12.43 -32.84
N ASN A 354 -0.68 -11.30 -32.21
CA ASN A 354 0.42 -10.44 -32.65
C ASN A 354 1.33 -10.02 -31.48
N PRO A 355 2.60 -9.74 -31.75
CA PRO A 355 3.61 -9.55 -30.69
C PRO A 355 3.46 -8.24 -29.92
N VAL A 356 2.71 -7.27 -30.46
CA VAL A 356 2.49 -5.95 -29.84
C VAL A 356 1.15 -5.86 -29.10
N ARG A 357 0.32 -6.91 -29.18
CA ARG A 357 -1.04 -6.97 -28.63
C ARG A 357 -1.93 -5.80 -29.04
N SER A 358 -1.80 -5.37 -30.29
CA SER A 358 -2.75 -4.43 -30.89
C SER A 358 -4.04 -5.15 -31.26
N ALA A 359 -5.18 -4.46 -31.20
CA ALA A 359 -6.44 -4.93 -31.75
C ALA A 359 -6.60 -4.59 -33.24
N ASP A 360 -5.65 -3.87 -33.84
CA ASP A 360 -5.69 -3.45 -35.24
C ASP A 360 -4.67 -4.26 -36.08
N PRO A 361 -5.14 -5.19 -36.94
CA PRO A 361 -4.27 -5.97 -37.82
C PRO A 361 -3.41 -5.12 -38.77
N ASP A 362 -3.95 -3.99 -39.25
CA ASP A 362 -3.28 -3.15 -40.24
C ASP A 362 -2.13 -2.38 -39.58
N LYS A 363 -2.34 -1.88 -38.36
CA LYS A 363 -1.35 -1.09 -37.62
C LYS A 363 -0.36 -1.92 -36.80
N ALA A 364 -0.70 -3.16 -36.44
CA ALA A 364 0.17 -4.01 -35.60
C ALA A 364 1.59 -4.17 -36.19
N HIS A 365 1.70 -4.36 -37.50
CA HIS A 365 3.00 -4.47 -38.18
C HIS A 365 3.78 -3.16 -38.19
N GLU A 366 3.10 -2.01 -38.31
CA GLU A 366 3.74 -0.69 -38.23
C GLU A 366 4.28 -0.42 -36.82
N MET A 367 3.48 -0.69 -35.79
CA MET A 367 3.89 -0.62 -34.39
C MET A 367 5.10 -1.52 -34.11
N GLU A 368 5.09 -2.76 -34.61
CA GLU A 368 6.21 -3.70 -34.44
C GLU A 368 7.49 -3.17 -35.10
N ARG A 369 7.40 -2.62 -36.31
CA ARG A 369 8.54 -1.99 -37.00
C ARG A 369 9.08 -0.79 -36.23
N ALA A 370 8.21 0.04 -35.66
CA ALA A 370 8.62 1.19 -34.86
C ALA A 370 9.38 0.77 -33.59
N ILE A 371 8.92 -0.28 -32.90
CA ILE A 371 9.63 -0.84 -31.74
C ILE A 371 11.02 -1.36 -32.14
N LYS A 372 11.10 -2.13 -33.24
CA LYS A 372 12.38 -2.65 -33.75
C LYS A 372 13.34 -1.54 -34.16
N ARG A 373 12.83 -0.45 -34.74
CA ARG A 373 13.62 0.74 -35.07
C ARG A 373 14.18 1.40 -33.82
N ALA A 374 13.35 1.67 -32.81
CA ALA A 374 13.82 2.22 -31.54
C ALA A 374 14.89 1.35 -30.89
N GLN A 375 14.71 0.03 -30.92
CA GLN A 375 15.70 -0.93 -30.42
C GLN A 375 17.04 -0.85 -31.18
N ALA A 376 17.00 -0.78 -32.52
CA ALA A 376 18.19 -0.64 -33.36
C ALA A 376 18.91 0.70 -33.11
N GLU A 377 18.16 1.75 -32.76
CA GLU A 377 18.68 3.05 -32.35
C GLU A 377 19.14 3.08 -30.88
N HIS A 378 19.14 1.94 -30.18
CA HIS A 378 19.51 1.81 -28.76
C HIS A 378 18.59 2.60 -27.80
N ASP A 379 17.34 2.81 -28.21
CA ASP A 379 16.30 3.57 -27.50
C ASP A 379 15.06 2.70 -27.18
N SER A 380 14.01 3.33 -26.65
CA SER A 380 12.73 2.71 -26.35
C SER A 380 11.55 3.62 -26.67
N VAL A 381 10.35 3.04 -26.73
CA VAL A 381 9.11 3.76 -27.01
C VAL A 381 8.03 3.41 -25.99
N GLY A 382 7.12 4.36 -25.78
CA GLY A 382 5.91 4.19 -24.96
C GLY A 382 4.67 3.98 -25.81
N GLY A 383 3.50 4.18 -25.21
CA GLY A 383 2.24 4.06 -25.92
C GLY A 383 1.01 4.22 -25.03
N ILE A 384 -0.15 3.97 -25.62
CA ILE A 384 -1.47 4.00 -24.96
C ILE A 384 -2.05 2.59 -24.94
N VAL A 385 -2.47 2.14 -23.76
CA VAL A 385 -3.26 0.92 -23.57
C VAL A 385 -4.73 1.32 -23.47
N ALA A 386 -5.58 0.79 -24.33
CA ALA A 386 -7.02 0.85 -24.11
C ALA A 386 -7.46 -0.34 -23.25
N CYS A 387 -8.40 -0.12 -22.34
CA CYS A 387 -9.06 -1.19 -21.60
C CYS A 387 -10.58 -0.94 -21.54
N VAL A 388 -11.35 -1.99 -21.81
CA VAL A 388 -12.81 -1.96 -21.85
C VAL A 388 -13.38 -3.02 -20.91
N VAL A 389 -14.28 -2.62 -20.02
CA VAL A 389 -15.06 -3.52 -19.16
C VAL A 389 -16.47 -3.62 -19.73
N LYS A 390 -16.85 -4.80 -20.20
CA LYS A 390 -18.16 -5.10 -20.77
C LYS A 390 -19.03 -5.89 -19.82
N GLY A 391 -20.34 -5.70 -19.90
CA GLY A 391 -21.33 -6.46 -19.11
C GLY A 391 -21.39 -6.07 -17.64
N LEU A 392 -20.82 -4.93 -17.27
CA LEU A 392 -20.90 -4.41 -15.91
C LEU A 392 -22.31 -3.87 -15.64
N PRO A 393 -23.01 -4.30 -14.58
CA PRO A 393 -24.33 -3.77 -14.27
C PRO A 393 -24.25 -2.30 -13.84
N ALA A 394 -25.37 -1.58 -13.95
CA ALA A 394 -25.50 -0.27 -13.33
C ALA A 394 -25.47 -0.38 -11.79
N GLY A 395 -24.88 0.60 -11.11
CA GLY A 395 -24.92 0.70 -9.65
C GLY A 395 -23.69 0.18 -8.89
N LEU A 396 -22.56 -0.09 -9.56
CA LEU A 396 -21.30 -0.45 -8.89
C LEU A 396 -20.41 0.78 -8.70
N GLY A 397 -19.85 0.92 -7.50
CA GLY A 397 -19.05 2.07 -7.10
C GLY A 397 -19.68 2.82 -5.94
N ASP A 398 -18.94 3.77 -5.38
CA ASP A 398 -19.38 4.56 -4.24
C ASP A 398 -19.42 6.06 -4.62
N PRO A 399 -20.27 6.87 -3.97
CA PRO A 399 -20.15 8.31 -4.08
C PRO A 399 -18.89 8.83 -3.36
N VAL A 400 -18.51 10.08 -3.66
CA VAL A 400 -17.47 10.85 -2.95
C VAL A 400 -16.03 10.34 -3.11
N PHE A 401 -15.47 9.59 -2.14
CA PHE A 401 -14.03 9.26 -2.06
C PHE A 401 -13.66 7.88 -2.63
N CYS A 402 -14.66 7.00 -2.79
CA CYS A 402 -14.47 5.63 -3.25
C CYS A 402 -15.12 5.39 -4.62
N LYS A 403 -15.23 6.46 -5.41
CA LYS A 403 -15.75 6.40 -6.78
C LYS A 403 -15.04 5.36 -7.62
N LEU A 404 -15.80 4.68 -8.48
CA LEU A 404 -15.29 3.58 -9.30
C LEU A 404 -14.13 4.03 -10.20
N ASP A 405 -14.28 5.17 -10.88
CA ASP A 405 -13.23 5.80 -11.69
C ASP A 405 -11.99 6.19 -10.86
N ALA A 406 -12.17 6.71 -9.64
CA ALA A 406 -11.06 7.01 -8.73
C ALA A 406 -10.29 5.76 -8.29
N ARG A 407 -11.01 4.67 -7.95
CA ARG A 407 -10.39 3.38 -7.59
C ARG A 407 -9.67 2.75 -8.78
N LEU A 408 -10.30 2.75 -9.96
CA LEU A 408 -9.70 2.28 -11.20
C LEU A 408 -8.45 3.09 -11.56
N ALA A 409 -8.52 4.42 -11.43
CA ALA A 409 -7.39 5.31 -11.68
C ALA A 409 -6.22 5.01 -10.74
N MET A 410 -6.47 4.85 -9.43
CA MET A 410 -5.44 4.42 -8.47
C MET A 410 -4.83 3.07 -8.88
N ALA A 411 -5.66 2.09 -9.22
CA ALA A 411 -5.22 0.75 -9.56
C ALA A 411 -4.27 0.76 -10.77
N VAL A 412 -4.63 1.44 -11.86
CA VAL A 412 -3.78 1.50 -13.06
C VAL A 412 -2.58 2.42 -12.90
N MET A 413 -2.72 3.57 -12.21
CA MET A 413 -1.62 4.50 -11.96
C MET A 413 -0.55 3.90 -11.03
N SER A 414 -0.92 2.91 -10.21
CA SER A 414 0.03 2.17 -9.37
C SER A 414 0.90 1.18 -10.14
N ILE A 415 0.62 0.93 -11.43
CA ILE A 415 1.43 0.07 -12.29
C ILE A 415 2.69 0.84 -12.70
N GLY A 416 3.85 0.19 -12.63
CA GLY A 416 5.11 0.79 -13.05
C GLY A 416 5.03 1.35 -14.48
N ALA A 417 5.61 2.53 -14.69
CA ALA A 417 5.64 3.26 -15.96
C ALA A 417 4.32 3.88 -16.46
N VAL A 418 3.19 3.66 -15.79
CA VAL A 418 1.96 4.40 -16.09
C VAL A 418 2.12 5.86 -15.62
N LYS A 419 1.71 6.80 -16.47
CA LYS A 419 1.82 8.26 -16.23
C LYS A 419 0.51 9.02 -16.40
N GLY A 420 -0.52 8.39 -16.96
CA GLY A 420 -1.82 9.01 -17.22
C GLY A 420 -2.92 7.96 -17.32
N VAL A 421 -4.13 8.34 -16.94
CA VAL A 421 -5.35 7.56 -17.13
C VAL A 421 -6.48 8.51 -17.48
N GLU A 422 -7.33 8.11 -18.42
CA GLU A 422 -8.55 8.83 -18.77
C GLU A 422 -9.71 7.86 -18.99
N PHE A 423 -10.94 8.35 -18.82
CA PHE A 423 -12.18 7.58 -18.96
C PHE A 423 -13.08 8.20 -20.02
N GLY A 424 -13.71 7.37 -20.86
CA GLY A 424 -14.61 7.84 -21.92
C GLY A 424 -13.93 8.81 -22.89
N SER A 425 -14.49 10.02 -23.01
CA SER A 425 -13.93 11.12 -23.80
C SER A 425 -12.65 11.70 -23.20
N GLY A 426 -12.35 11.39 -21.93
CA GLY A 426 -11.07 11.69 -21.30
C GLY A 426 -10.72 13.17 -21.32
N PHE A 427 -9.47 13.48 -21.68
CA PHE A 427 -9.04 14.88 -21.78
C PHE A 427 -9.77 15.67 -22.87
N ALA A 428 -10.34 15.02 -23.89
CA ALA A 428 -11.11 15.71 -24.92
C ALA A 428 -12.38 16.36 -24.36
N ALA A 429 -12.94 15.86 -23.24
CA ALA A 429 -14.11 16.44 -22.60
C ALA A 429 -13.90 17.91 -22.16
N ALA A 430 -12.65 18.30 -21.84
CA ALA A 430 -12.32 19.68 -21.47
C ALA A 430 -12.49 20.69 -22.61
N HIS A 431 -12.60 20.20 -23.86
CA HIS A 431 -12.80 21.01 -25.06
C HIS A 431 -14.24 20.96 -25.59
N MET A 432 -15.13 20.22 -24.92
CA MET A 432 -16.52 20.05 -25.35
C MET A 432 -17.45 20.97 -24.55
N ARG A 433 -18.57 21.38 -25.17
CA ARG A 433 -19.70 21.98 -24.47
C ARG A 433 -20.51 20.89 -23.78
N GLY A 434 -21.24 21.25 -22.71
CA GLY A 434 -22.13 20.31 -22.03
C GLY A 434 -23.17 19.65 -22.96
N SER A 435 -23.66 20.38 -23.97
CA SER A 435 -24.59 19.83 -24.98
C SER A 435 -23.97 18.72 -25.86
N GLU A 436 -22.64 18.68 -25.96
CA GLU A 436 -21.90 17.70 -26.76
C GLU A 436 -21.38 16.53 -25.90
N ASN A 437 -21.07 16.80 -24.63
CA ASN A 437 -20.50 15.81 -23.71
C ASN A 437 -21.57 15.03 -22.94
N ASN A 438 -22.73 15.63 -22.64
CA ASN A 438 -23.77 14.96 -21.86
C ASN A 438 -24.31 13.73 -22.60
N ASP A 439 -24.22 12.55 -21.97
CA ASP A 439 -24.81 11.33 -22.49
C ASP A 439 -26.32 11.33 -22.30
N GLN A 440 -27.05 11.70 -23.36
CA GLN A 440 -28.51 11.73 -23.37
C GLN A 440 -29.11 10.32 -23.32
N MET A 441 -30.37 10.22 -22.90
CA MET A 441 -31.08 8.94 -22.80
C MET A 441 -32.39 8.92 -23.60
N SER A 442 -32.72 7.78 -24.21
CA SER A 442 -34.04 7.46 -24.76
C SER A 442 -34.37 6.01 -24.44
N ASP A 443 -35.64 5.71 -24.16
CA ASP A 443 -36.14 4.34 -23.96
C ASP A 443 -35.34 3.53 -22.92
N GLY A 444 -34.92 4.19 -21.84
CA GLY A 444 -34.15 3.58 -20.75
C GLY A 444 -32.68 3.30 -21.07
N LYS A 445 -32.15 3.82 -22.18
CA LYS A 445 -30.75 3.63 -22.61
C LYS A 445 -30.05 4.95 -22.89
N PHE A 446 -28.75 4.98 -22.62
CA PHE A 446 -27.88 6.06 -23.06
C PHE A 446 -27.65 6.01 -24.58
N LEU A 447 -27.64 7.17 -25.23
CA LEU A 447 -27.43 7.33 -26.67
C LEU A 447 -25.94 7.41 -27.04
N THR A 448 -25.11 7.93 -26.13
CA THR A 448 -23.65 8.07 -26.27
C THR A 448 -22.95 7.58 -25.00
N ASN A 449 -21.63 7.44 -25.01
CA ASN A 449 -20.83 6.98 -23.86
C ASN A 449 -19.59 7.86 -23.62
N ASN A 450 -19.78 9.18 -23.62
CA ASN A 450 -18.73 10.16 -23.33
C ASN A 450 -18.20 10.04 -21.89
N ALA A 451 -19.05 9.65 -20.95
CA ALA A 451 -18.69 9.40 -19.55
C ALA A 451 -17.84 8.12 -19.38
N GLY A 452 -17.79 7.24 -20.39
CA GLY A 452 -17.02 6.00 -20.33
C GLY A 452 -17.54 5.02 -19.30
N GLY A 453 -18.87 4.89 -19.21
CA GLY A 453 -19.57 3.90 -18.37
C GLY A 453 -19.64 4.23 -16.88
N ILE A 454 -19.15 5.41 -16.45
CA ILE A 454 -19.12 5.82 -15.04
C ILE A 454 -19.65 7.25 -14.92
N LEU A 455 -20.71 7.44 -14.13
CA LEU A 455 -21.28 8.75 -13.85
C LEU A 455 -21.43 8.96 -12.34
N GLY A 456 -20.96 10.11 -11.83
CA GLY A 456 -20.96 10.37 -10.38
C GLY A 456 -20.07 9.43 -9.57
N GLY A 457 -19.24 8.61 -10.22
CA GLY A 457 -18.43 7.56 -9.59
C GLY A 457 -19.09 6.19 -9.52
N ILE A 458 -20.23 6.01 -10.18
CA ILE A 458 -21.01 4.76 -10.18
C ILE A 458 -21.18 4.29 -11.64
N SER A 459 -21.13 2.97 -11.86
CA SER A 459 -21.32 2.39 -13.19
C SER A 459 -22.72 2.66 -13.74
N THR A 460 -22.82 3.02 -15.02
CA THR A 460 -24.08 3.32 -15.71
C THR A 460 -24.73 2.09 -16.37
N GLY A 461 -23.99 0.98 -16.47
CA GLY A 461 -24.37 -0.19 -17.26
C GLY A 461 -23.85 -0.18 -18.69
N GLN A 462 -23.31 0.95 -19.17
CA GLN A 462 -22.55 1.00 -20.43
C GLN A 462 -21.14 0.41 -20.22
N ASP A 463 -20.47 0.12 -21.33
CA ASP A 463 -19.07 -0.31 -21.29
C ASP A 463 -18.21 0.74 -20.57
N VAL A 464 -17.42 0.31 -19.59
CA VAL A 464 -16.41 1.19 -18.97
C VAL A 464 -15.23 1.26 -19.92
N VAL A 465 -14.87 2.47 -20.36
CA VAL A 465 -13.80 2.70 -21.35
C VAL A 465 -12.71 3.53 -20.73
N MET A 466 -11.47 3.03 -20.76
CA MET A 466 -10.30 3.73 -20.24
C MET A 466 -9.11 3.67 -21.19
N ARG A 467 -8.30 4.73 -21.18
CA ARG A 467 -6.99 4.77 -21.83
C ARG A 467 -5.91 5.06 -20.81
N ILE A 468 -4.81 4.30 -20.89
CA ILE A 468 -3.69 4.34 -19.94
C ILE A 468 -2.42 4.73 -20.69
N ALA A 469 -1.81 5.85 -20.30
CA ALA A 469 -0.57 6.32 -20.89
C ALA A 469 0.65 5.67 -20.21
N VAL A 470 1.46 4.99 -21.01
CA VAL A 470 2.65 4.25 -20.57
C VAL A 470 3.89 4.93 -21.14
N LYS A 471 4.80 5.37 -20.27
CA LYS A 471 6.06 5.99 -20.70
C LYS A 471 7.02 4.97 -21.34
N PRO A 472 7.99 5.42 -22.17
CA PRO A 472 9.06 4.55 -22.67
C PRO A 472 9.85 3.85 -21.55
N THR A 473 10.43 2.68 -21.87
CA THR A 473 11.25 1.91 -20.93
C THR A 473 12.50 2.70 -20.51
N PRO A 474 12.73 2.97 -19.22
CA PRO A 474 13.84 3.85 -18.82
C PRO A 474 15.25 3.32 -19.11
N SER A 475 15.42 1.99 -19.13
CA SER A 475 16.72 1.37 -19.40
C SER A 475 17.01 1.28 -20.89
N ILE A 476 17.88 2.17 -21.37
CA ILE A 476 18.33 2.24 -22.77
C ILE A 476 19.86 2.27 -22.87
N ALA A 477 20.40 1.87 -24.03
CA ALA A 477 21.84 1.81 -24.27
C ALA A 477 22.41 3.14 -24.80
N LYS A 478 21.57 4.09 -25.21
CA LYS A 478 21.99 5.48 -25.43
C LYS A 478 22.61 6.07 -24.16
N LEU A 479 23.66 6.87 -24.35
CA LEU A 479 24.36 7.55 -23.27
C LEU A 479 23.46 8.60 -22.63
N GLN A 480 23.39 8.62 -21.30
CA GLN A 480 22.61 9.57 -20.52
C GLN A 480 23.44 10.11 -19.36
N LYS A 481 23.12 11.32 -18.89
CA LYS A 481 23.70 11.89 -17.68
C LYS A 481 22.85 11.56 -16.46
N THR A 482 23.52 11.31 -15.34
CA THR A 482 22.86 11.10 -14.05
C THR A 482 23.80 11.44 -12.89
N MET A 483 23.40 11.09 -11.66
CA MET A 483 24.16 11.27 -10.44
C MET A 483 24.40 9.92 -9.77
N ASN A 484 25.55 9.78 -9.10
CA ASN A 484 25.85 8.64 -8.24
C ASN A 484 25.45 8.91 -6.76
N ILE A 485 25.55 7.90 -5.91
CA ILE A 485 25.20 8.02 -4.47
C ILE A 485 26.07 9.04 -3.70
N TYR A 486 27.21 9.43 -4.27
CA TYR A 486 28.14 10.42 -3.69
C TYR A 486 27.84 11.86 -4.16
N GLY A 487 26.81 12.07 -4.97
CA GLY A 487 26.43 13.39 -5.48
C GLY A 487 27.16 13.83 -6.74
N ASN A 488 28.05 13.00 -7.31
CA ASN A 488 28.81 13.35 -8.50
C ASN A 488 28.00 13.06 -9.77
N THR A 489 28.09 13.95 -10.76
CA THR A 489 27.53 13.71 -12.11
C THR A 489 28.35 12.66 -12.83
N VAL A 490 27.66 11.67 -13.42
CA VAL A 490 28.27 10.57 -14.17
C VAL A 490 27.47 10.30 -15.45
N ASP A 491 28.15 9.77 -16.47
CA ASP A 491 27.48 9.23 -17.64
C ASP A 491 27.10 7.76 -17.40
N VAL A 492 25.96 7.34 -17.94
CA VAL A 492 25.46 5.97 -17.85
C VAL A 492 24.91 5.50 -19.20
N SER A 493 25.24 4.27 -19.56
CA SER A 493 24.68 3.53 -20.69
C SER A 493 24.31 2.14 -20.19
N ILE A 494 23.02 1.82 -20.23
CA ILE A 494 22.52 0.56 -19.67
C ILE A 494 22.47 -0.46 -20.81
N LYS A 495 23.52 -1.27 -20.90
CA LYS A 495 23.65 -2.35 -21.88
C LYS A 495 22.93 -3.60 -21.37
N GLY A 496 22.26 -4.31 -22.27
CA GLY A 496 21.59 -5.57 -21.93
C GLY A 496 20.24 -5.74 -22.63
N ARG A 497 19.53 -6.81 -22.27
CA ARG A 497 18.25 -7.18 -22.87
C ARG A 497 17.09 -6.51 -22.11
N HIS A 498 16.87 -5.23 -22.38
CA HIS A 498 15.71 -4.50 -21.87
C HIS A 498 14.58 -4.49 -22.89
N ASP A 499 13.34 -4.34 -22.42
CA ASP A 499 12.18 -4.22 -23.30
C ASP A 499 12.24 -2.90 -24.07
N PRO A 500 12.31 -2.89 -25.42
CA PRO A 500 12.24 -1.64 -26.19
C PRO A 500 10.84 -1.01 -26.12
N CYS A 501 9.82 -1.76 -25.72
CA CYS A 501 8.48 -1.28 -25.41
C CYS A 501 7.81 -2.20 -24.38
N ILE A 502 7.34 -1.64 -23.27
CA ILE A 502 6.68 -2.39 -22.19
C ILE A 502 5.16 -2.51 -22.34
N VAL A 503 4.55 -1.78 -23.28
CA VAL A 503 3.09 -1.75 -23.51
C VAL A 503 2.48 -3.16 -23.63
N PRO A 504 3.03 -4.10 -24.44
CA PRO A 504 2.43 -5.43 -24.60
C PRO A 504 2.43 -6.24 -23.29
N ARG A 505 3.42 -6.01 -22.43
CA ARG A 505 3.57 -6.71 -21.14
C ARG A 505 2.66 -6.15 -20.06
N ILE A 506 2.29 -4.87 -20.16
CA ILE A 506 1.42 -4.20 -19.18
C ILE A 506 -0.05 -4.63 -19.36
N ILE A 507 -0.47 -5.05 -20.55
CA ILE A 507 -1.86 -5.43 -20.85
C ILE A 507 -2.47 -6.41 -19.83
N PRO A 508 -1.88 -7.60 -19.54
CA PRO A 508 -2.44 -8.51 -18.54
C PRO A 508 -2.43 -7.92 -17.12
N VAL A 509 -1.51 -7.00 -16.83
CA VAL A 509 -1.45 -6.32 -15.53
C VAL A 509 -2.59 -5.32 -15.39
N VAL A 510 -2.92 -4.58 -16.45
CA VAL A 510 -4.07 -3.68 -16.50
C VAL A 510 -5.36 -4.46 -16.29
N GLU A 511 -5.56 -5.54 -17.05
CA GLU A 511 -6.75 -6.39 -16.90
C GLU A 511 -6.89 -6.94 -15.48
N ALA A 512 -5.78 -7.41 -14.89
CA ALA A 512 -5.76 -7.91 -13.51
C ALA A 512 -6.12 -6.82 -12.49
N MET A 513 -5.51 -5.63 -12.58
CA MET A 513 -5.77 -4.54 -11.64
C MET A 513 -7.20 -4.00 -11.76
N VAL A 514 -7.72 -3.89 -12.99
CA VAL A 514 -9.12 -3.51 -13.23
C VAL A 514 -10.07 -4.57 -12.67
N ALA A 515 -9.77 -5.86 -12.88
CA ALA A 515 -10.58 -6.95 -12.33
C ALA A 515 -10.63 -6.92 -10.80
N LEU A 516 -9.50 -6.67 -10.13
CA LEU A 516 -9.45 -6.54 -8.68
C LEU A 516 -10.37 -5.42 -8.18
N VAL A 517 -10.35 -4.25 -8.82
CA VAL A 517 -11.24 -3.13 -8.43
C VAL A 517 -12.70 -3.49 -8.65
N VAL A 518 -13.03 -3.99 -9.84
CA VAL A 518 -14.41 -4.27 -10.23
C VAL A 518 -15.00 -5.36 -9.34
N TYR A 519 -14.23 -6.41 -9.05
CA TYR A 519 -14.69 -7.50 -8.20
C TYR A 519 -14.79 -7.07 -6.73
N ASP A 520 -13.85 -6.28 -6.21
CA ASP A 520 -13.93 -5.73 -4.85
C ASP A 520 -15.15 -4.81 -4.68
N ALA A 521 -15.42 -3.92 -5.66
CA ALA A 521 -16.62 -3.10 -5.69
C ALA A 521 -17.90 -3.95 -5.74
N TRP A 522 -17.88 -5.06 -6.49
CA TRP A 522 -18.99 -6.02 -6.52
C TRP A 522 -19.25 -6.64 -5.14
N LEU A 523 -18.18 -7.07 -4.46
CA LEU A 523 -18.28 -7.67 -3.13
C LEU A 523 -18.75 -6.67 -2.07
N LEU A 524 -18.31 -5.40 -2.16
CA LEU A 524 -18.83 -4.32 -1.31
C LEU A 524 -20.34 -4.14 -1.51
N GLN A 525 -20.79 -4.11 -2.76
CA GLN A 525 -22.22 -3.94 -3.06
C GLN A 525 -23.05 -5.14 -2.57
N GLU A 526 -22.51 -6.36 -2.62
CA GLU A 526 -23.17 -7.55 -2.05
C GLU A 526 -23.38 -7.43 -0.53
N ARG A 527 -22.55 -6.67 0.21
CA ARG A 527 -22.68 -6.49 1.66
C ARG A 527 -23.81 -5.56 2.08
N ILE A 528 -24.15 -4.59 1.24
CA ILE A 528 -25.19 -3.59 1.56
C ILE A 528 -26.60 -4.22 1.48
N GLY A 529 -26.72 -5.41 0.88
CA GLY A 529 -27.99 -5.99 0.47
C GLY A 529 -28.49 -5.27 -0.77
N ARG A 530 -28.95 -6.00 -1.79
CA ARG A 530 -29.57 -5.35 -2.95
C ARG A 530 -30.93 -4.80 -2.50
N TYR A 531 -31.17 -3.53 -2.73
CA TYR A 531 -32.54 -3.01 -2.84
C TYR A 531 -33.17 -3.68 -4.07
N ASP A 532 -34.12 -4.57 -3.86
CA ASP A 532 -34.76 -5.37 -4.94
C ASP A 532 -35.87 -4.61 -5.67
N GLY A 533 -36.10 -3.35 -5.33
CA GLY A 533 -37.09 -2.50 -5.98
C GLY A 533 -38.54 -2.83 -5.60
N THR A 534 -38.77 -3.68 -4.60
CA THR A 534 -40.12 -3.81 -4.01
C THR A 534 -40.30 -2.79 -2.89
N VAL A 535 -41.19 -1.81 -3.15
CA VAL A 535 -41.91 -1.06 -2.11
C VAL A 535 -43.20 -1.81 -1.83
#